data_AF-A0A915BWB6-F1
#
_entry.id   AF-A0A915BWB6-F1
#
_cell.length_a   1.000
_cell.length_b   1.000
_cell.length_c   1.000
_cell.angle_alpha   90.00
_cell.angle_beta   90.00
_cell.angle_gamma   90.00
#
_symmetry.space_group_name_H-M   'P 1'
#
loop_
_entity.id
_entity.type
_entity.pdbx_description
1 polymer ?
#
loop_
_entity_poly.entity_id
_entity_poly.type
_entity_poly.pdbx_seq_one_letter_code
_entity_poly.pdbx_strand_id
1 'polypeptide(L)'
;MIRIVPVYSDLFCCGFTMGSYGPARLLGIYGGIVGLIYIETDGLRHDTPLLYALPPLALAAFTYGLTMNRATKVLTSISFIAIGGALYLLDRRVLPYTISLMTFSHLLYLFSFMKCMQRLWNELAIILTIYFGGIFYYCFADLFASIPMLVTFLTIHLFVVCVSILTAGSVWFYGSKRSYARQGDLLRFMGLLICLVCSSILLLNRFGRRLQQSHYLIKLLCYLSEALLFFANERTF
;
A
#
# COMPACT_ATOMS: atom_id res chain seq x y z
N MET A 1 23.96 0.84 -55.09
CA MET A 1 23.33 1.65 -54.02
C MET A 1 23.46 0.87 -52.72
N ILE A 2 24.48 1.21 -51.94
CA ILE A 2 24.89 0.48 -50.73
C ILE A 2 23.94 0.91 -49.60
N ARG A 3 23.19 -0.04 -49.02
CA ARG A 3 22.36 0.22 -47.84
C ARG A 3 23.18 -0.10 -46.59
N ILE A 4 23.64 0.96 -45.92
CA ILE A 4 24.11 0.93 -44.55
C ILE A 4 22.88 1.20 -43.66
N VAL A 5 22.49 0.24 -42.82
CA VAL A 5 21.58 0.44 -41.68
C VAL A 5 22.03 -0.53 -40.56
N PRO A 6 22.06 -0.10 -39.28
CA PRO A 6 23.14 -0.42 -38.37
C PRO A 6 22.90 -1.65 -37.47
N VAL A 7 24.00 -2.31 -37.17
CA VAL A 7 24.20 -3.18 -36.00
C VAL A 7 24.26 -2.28 -34.77
N TYR A 8 23.24 -2.26 -33.91
CA TYR A 8 23.32 -1.93 -32.48
C TYR A 8 21.91 -2.05 -31.88
N SER A 9 21.70 -3.04 -31.00
CA SER A 9 20.80 -3.01 -29.81
C SER A 9 20.49 -4.41 -29.22
N ASP A 10 21.28 -5.45 -29.50
CA ASP A 10 21.10 -6.78 -28.86
C ASP A 10 21.82 -6.92 -27.50
N LEU A 11 21.93 -5.84 -26.73
CA LEU A 11 22.63 -5.85 -25.43
C LEU A 11 21.81 -5.35 -24.22
N PHE A 12 20.48 -5.33 -24.34
CA PHE A 12 19.58 -5.05 -23.20
C PHE A 12 18.58 -6.19 -22.93
N CYS A 13 18.88 -7.39 -23.42
CA CYS A 13 18.11 -8.62 -23.19
C CYS A 13 18.79 -9.60 -22.22
N CYS A 14 19.56 -9.12 -21.24
CA CYS A 14 19.73 -9.89 -20.00
C CYS A 14 18.50 -9.67 -19.13
N GLY A 15 17.37 -10.15 -19.63
CA GLY A 15 16.16 -10.30 -18.85
C GLY A 15 16.45 -11.28 -17.73
N PHE A 16 16.38 -10.81 -16.49
CA PHE A 16 15.93 -11.63 -15.38
C PHE A 16 14.49 -12.08 -15.70
N THR A 17 14.34 -13.09 -16.55
CA THR A 17 13.09 -13.86 -16.66
C THR A 17 13.05 -14.77 -15.44
N MET A 18 12.80 -14.15 -14.28
CA MET A 18 12.21 -14.87 -13.15
C MET A 18 10.91 -15.46 -13.68
N GLY A 19 10.94 -16.76 -13.99
CA GLY A 19 9.87 -17.47 -14.68
C GLY A 19 8.53 -17.22 -14.00
N SER A 20 7.46 -17.12 -14.78
CA SER A 20 6.08 -16.88 -14.34
C SER A 20 5.76 -17.70 -13.08
N TYR A 21 5.91 -17.07 -11.91
CA TYR A 21 5.64 -17.72 -10.64
C TYR A 21 4.14 -17.66 -10.42
N GLY A 22 3.49 -18.83 -10.35
CA GLY A 22 2.07 -18.89 -10.04
C GLY A 22 1.76 -18.18 -8.70
N PRO A 23 0.55 -17.62 -8.53
CA PRO A 23 0.17 -16.79 -7.38
C PRO A 23 0.35 -17.51 -6.04
N ALA A 24 0.14 -18.83 -6.01
CA ALA A 24 0.37 -19.65 -4.81
C ALA A 24 1.85 -19.70 -4.39
N ARG A 25 2.79 -19.66 -5.34
CA ARG A 25 4.23 -19.68 -5.07
C ARG A 25 4.71 -18.32 -4.57
N LEU A 26 4.20 -17.22 -5.14
CA LEU A 26 4.43 -15.87 -4.61
C LEU A 26 3.90 -15.73 -3.18
N LEU A 27 2.70 -16.25 -2.91
CA LEU A 27 2.11 -16.26 -1.57
C LEU A 27 2.93 -17.10 -0.58
N GLY A 28 3.44 -18.26 -1.01
CA GLY A 28 4.32 -19.10 -0.22
C GLY A 28 5.65 -18.42 0.12
N ILE A 29 6.27 -17.73 -0.85
CA ILE A 29 7.53 -17.00 -0.60
C ILE A 29 7.28 -15.79 0.31
N TYR A 30 6.25 -14.98 0.03
CA TYR A 30 5.91 -13.82 0.87
C TYR A 30 5.51 -14.25 2.29
N GLY A 31 4.67 -15.26 2.42
CA GLY A 31 4.28 -15.84 3.70
C GLY A 31 5.46 -16.45 4.45
N GLY A 32 6.41 -17.08 3.74
CA GLY A 32 7.66 -17.57 4.30
C GLY A 32 8.53 -16.44 4.86
N ILE A 33 8.66 -15.32 4.13
CA ILE A 33 9.38 -14.13 4.62
C ILE A 33 8.70 -13.58 5.87
N VAL A 34 7.38 -13.36 5.85
CA VAL A 34 6.64 -12.84 7.01
C VAL A 34 6.71 -13.81 8.21
N GLY A 35 6.64 -15.11 7.97
CA GLY A 35 6.75 -16.15 9.00
C GLY A 35 8.15 -16.23 9.62
N LEU A 36 9.21 -16.09 8.81
CA LEU A 36 10.59 -16.03 9.31
C LEU A 36 10.80 -14.81 10.19
N ILE A 37 10.29 -13.64 9.76
CA ILE A 37 10.31 -12.42 10.57
C ILE A 37 9.54 -12.62 11.87
N TYR A 38 8.36 -13.26 11.83
CA TYR A 38 7.57 -13.54 13.02
C TYR A 38 8.34 -14.39 14.04
N ILE A 39 9.05 -15.42 13.58
CA ILE A 39 9.88 -16.29 14.44
C ILE A 39 11.08 -15.51 14.99
N GLU A 40 11.79 -14.76 14.15
CA GLU A 40 13.02 -14.04 14.53
C GLU A 40 12.75 -12.86 15.49
N THR A 41 11.55 -12.28 15.46
CA THR A 41 11.18 -11.12 16.28
C THR A 41 10.38 -11.46 17.53
N ASP A 42 10.33 -12.74 17.93
CA ASP A 42 9.49 -13.25 19.03
C ASP A 42 8.04 -12.76 18.92
N GLY A 43 7.46 -12.90 17.72
CA GLY A 43 6.10 -12.45 17.43
C GLY A 43 5.97 -10.94 17.17
N LEU A 44 6.93 -10.33 16.48
CA LEU A 44 7.03 -8.89 16.17
C LEU A 44 7.14 -7.97 17.41
N ARG A 45 7.63 -8.53 18.52
CA ARG A 45 7.87 -7.80 19.78
C ARG A 45 9.24 -7.14 19.82
N HIS A 46 10.23 -7.69 19.12
CA HIS A 46 11.58 -7.13 19.06
C HIS A 46 11.75 -6.12 17.93
N ASP A 47 12.34 -4.97 18.21
CA ASP A 47 12.46 -3.87 17.25
C ASP A 47 13.70 -4.04 16.36
N THR A 48 13.51 -4.71 15.21
CA THR A 48 14.51 -4.87 14.15
C THR A 48 14.02 -4.15 12.88
N PRO A 49 14.39 -2.87 12.67
CA PRO A 49 13.74 -2.02 11.66
C PRO A 49 13.98 -2.47 10.22
N LEU A 50 15.14 -3.04 9.93
CA LEU A 50 15.47 -3.54 8.59
C LEU A 50 14.64 -4.79 8.25
N LEU A 51 14.46 -5.66 9.23
CA LEU A 51 13.72 -6.90 9.09
C LEU A 51 12.24 -6.63 8.76
N TYR A 52 11.67 -5.54 9.31
CA TYR A 52 10.29 -5.14 9.02
C TYR A 52 10.07 -4.49 7.65
N ALA A 53 11.12 -3.93 7.05
CA ALA A 53 11.07 -3.38 5.70
C ALA A 53 11.18 -4.46 4.60
N LEU A 54 11.60 -5.68 4.96
CA LEU A 54 11.86 -6.76 4.01
C LEU A 54 10.60 -7.22 3.23
N PRO A 55 9.43 -7.43 3.86
CA PRO A 55 8.23 -7.87 3.14
C PRO A 55 7.78 -6.92 2.02
N PRO A 56 7.62 -5.60 2.24
CA PRO A 56 7.25 -4.70 1.15
C PRO A 56 8.35 -4.53 0.09
N LEU A 57 9.64 -4.63 0.46
CA LEU A 57 10.73 -4.67 -0.52
C LEU A 57 10.68 -5.92 -1.41
N ALA A 58 10.32 -7.07 -0.84
CA ALA A 58 10.10 -8.29 -1.63
C ALA A 58 8.92 -8.13 -2.60
N LEU A 59 7.82 -7.49 -2.17
CA LEU A 59 6.69 -7.16 -3.05
C LEU A 59 7.10 -6.21 -4.19
N ALA A 60 7.95 -5.21 -3.90
CA ALA A 60 8.50 -4.32 -4.91
C ALA A 60 9.33 -5.10 -5.95
N ALA A 61 10.18 -6.02 -5.51
CA ALA A 61 10.96 -6.89 -6.39
C ALA A 61 10.05 -7.79 -7.26
N PHE A 62 9.04 -8.42 -6.66
CA PHE A 62 8.09 -9.26 -7.40
C PHE A 62 7.24 -8.47 -8.40
N THR A 63 6.98 -7.19 -8.14
CA THR A 63 6.24 -6.31 -9.05
C THR A 63 6.94 -6.16 -10.41
N TYR A 64 8.27 -6.26 -10.46
CA TYR A 64 9.00 -6.24 -11.73
C TYR A 64 8.70 -7.47 -12.60
N GLY A 65 8.38 -8.61 -12.00
CA GLY A 65 8.00 -9.85 -12.69
C GLY A 65 6.58 -9.87 -13.25
N LEU A 66 5.71 -8.92 -12.86
CA LEU A 66 4.32 -8.89 -13.32
C LEU A 66 4.18 -8.36 -14.76
N THR A 67 3.20 -8.84 -15.51
CA THR A 67 2.87 -8.41 -16.88
C THR A 67 2.05 -7.11 -16.92
N MET A 68 2.53 -6.07 -16.22
CA MET A 68 1.85 -4.77 -16.15
C MET A 68 2.43 -3.75 -17.12
N ASN A 69 1.62 -2.73 -17.45
CA ASN A 69 2.10 -1.54 -18.16
C ASN A 69 3.28 -0.89 -17.42
N ARG A 70 4.32 -0.46 -18.15
CA ARG A 70 5.58 0.07 -17.57
C ARG A 70 5.35 1.19 -16.57
N ALA A 71 4.46 2.13 -16.88
CA ALA A 71 4.14 3.25 -15.98
C ALA A 71 3.51 2.78 -14.65
N THR A 72 2.53 1.87 -14.74
CA THR A 72 1.83 1.29 -13.58
C THR A 72 2.80 0.46 -12.72
N LYS A 73 3.65 -0.36 -13.36
CA LYS A 73 4.69 -1.17 -12.71
C LYS A 73 5.66 -0.32 -11.90
N VAL A 74 6.15 0.79 -12.47
CA VAL A 74 7.08 1.70 -11.78
C VAL A 74 6.37 2.40 -10.62
N LEU A 75 5.14 2.90 -10.82
CA LEU A 75 4.37 3.53 -9.73
C LEU A 75 4.16 2.59 -8.54
N THR A 76 3.74 1.34 -8.80
CA THR A 76 3.44 0.37 -7.74
C THR A 76 4.70 -0.17 -7.07
N SER A 77 5.80 -0.29 -7.81
CA SER A 77 7.10 -0.64 -7.23
C SER A 77 7.60 0.47 -6.29
N ILE A 78 7.53 1.73 -6.71
CA ILE A 78 7.93 2.86 -5.88
C ILE A 78 7.02 2.99 -4.64
N SER A 79 5.72 2.71 -4.74
CA SER A 79 4.85 2.70 -3.56
C SER A 79 5.28 1.63 -2.56
N PHE A 80 5.61 0.42 -3.00
CA PHE A 80 6.08 -0.65 -2.10
C PHE A 80 7.47 -0.35 -1.50
N ILE A 81 8.35 0.33 -2.23
CA ILE A 81 9.64 0.80 -1.65
C ILE A 81 9.38 1.89 -0.60
N ALA A 82 8.50 2.85 -0.90
CA ALA A 82 8.16 3.94 0.02
C ALA A 82 7.50 3.41 1.31
N ILE A 83 6.60 2.43 1.23
CA ILE A 83 6.00 1.83 2.43
C ILE A 83 7.04 1.04 3.25
N GLY A 84 7.99 0.35 2.60
CA GLY A 84 9.11 -0.29 3.28
C GLY A 84 10.00 0.71 4.02
N GLY A 85 10.31 1.84 3.38
CA GLY A 85 11.01 2.95 4.02
C GLY A 85 10.22 3.55 5.20
N ALA A 86 8.89 3.63 5.09
CA ALA A 86 8.05 4.12 6.16
C ALA A 86 8.08 3.18 7.37
N LEU A 87 8.01 1.87 7.17
CA LEU A 87 8.13 0.88 8.24
C LEU A 87 9.51 0.91 8.91
N TYR A 88 10.58 1.14 8.14
CA TYR A 88 11.92 1.33 8.68
C TYR A 88 12.02 2.58 9.58
N LEU A 89 11.36 3.68 9.20
CA LEU A 89 11.34 4.93 9.97
C LEU A 89 10.37 4.90 11.17
N LEU A 90 9.32 4.07 11.11
CA LEU A 90 8.33 3.91 12.17
C LEU A 90 8.97 3.54 13.51
N ASP A 91 10.00 2.68 13.45
CA ASP A 91 10.75 2.20 14.61
C ASP A 91 11.65 3.27 15.24
N ARG A 92 12.21 4.16 14.40
CA ARG A 92 13.03 5.30 14.83
C ARG A 92 12.23 6.44 15.45
N ARG A 93 10.92 6.25 15.67
CA ARG A 93 9.99 7.18 16.32
C ARG A 93 9.85 8.55 15.64
N VAL A 94 10.28 8.69 14.38
CA VAL A 94 10.14 9.94 13.63
C VAL A 94 8.78 9.93 12.90
N LEU A 95 7.72 10.15 13.67
CA LEU A 95 6.32 10.03 13.24
C LEU A 95 5.94 10.89 12.00
N PRO A 96 6.31 12.18 11.90
CA PRO A 96 5.86 13.00 10.78
C PRO A 96 6.47 12.54 9.44
N TYR A 97 7.73 12.12 9.43
CA TYR A 97 8.39 11.59 8.23
C TYR A 97 7.86 10.21 7.84
N THR A 98 7.53 9.38 8.82
CA THR A 98 6.91 8.07 8.57
C THR A 98 5.57 8.25 7.86
N ILE A 99 4.73 9.15 8.36
CA ILE A 99 3.38 9.35 7.84
C ILE A 99 3.40 10.05 6.50
N SER A 100 4.30 11.02 6.29
CA SER A 100 4.47 11.63 4.96
C SER A 100 4.89 10.61 3.91
N LEU A 101 5.79 9.67 4.27
CA LEU A 101 6.24 8.62 3.36
C LEU A 101 5.15 7.56 3.08
N MET A 102 4.35 7.18 4.10
CA MET A 102 3.15 6.33 3.88
C MET A 102 2.15 7.04 2.97
N THR A 103 1.88 8.32 3.21
CA THR A 103 0.95 9.11 2.40
C THR A 103 1.44 9.17 0.94
N PHE A 104 2.73 9.42 0.75
CA PHE A 104 3.35 9.44 -0.57
C PHE A 104 3.22 8.08 -1.28
N SER A 105 3.44 6.98 -0.57
CA SER A 105 3.23 5.63 -1.09
C SER A 105 1.78 5.43 -1.58
N HIS A 106 0.78 5.74 -0.75
CA HIS A 106 -0.62 5.56 -1.13
C HIS A 106 -1.08 6.52 -2.24
N LEU A 107 -0.53 7.73 -2.31
CA LEU A 107 -0.75 8.64 -3.44
C LEU A 107 -0.23 8.03 -4.74
N LEU A 108 0.99 7.50 -4.75
CA LEU A 108 1.55 6.82 -5.92
C LEU A 108 0.71 5.59 -6.29
N TYR A 109 0.28 4.79 -5.31
CA TYR A 109 -0.58 3.65 -5.57
C TYR A 109 -1.93 4.08 -6.17
N LEU A 110 -2.55 5.14 -5.63
CA LEU A 110 -3.80 5.72 -6.16
C LEU A 110 -3.65 6.14 -7.63
N PHE A 111 -2.59 6.88 -7.97
CA PHE A 111 -2.34 7.32 -9.34
C PHE A 111 -2.19 6.16 -10.33
N SER A 112 -1.80 4.97 -9.85
CA SER A 112 -1.61 3.77 -10.66
C SER A 112 -2.92 3.28 -11.32
N PHE A 113 -4.05 3.38 -10.60
CA PHE A 113 -5.34 2.86 -11.05
C PHE A 113 -6.46 3.91 -11.09
N MET A 114 -6.23 5.15 -10.69
CA MET A 114 -7.23 6.23 -10.76
C MET A 114 -7.82 6.41 -12.18
N LYS A 115 -7.01 6.16 -13.22
CA LYS A 115 -7.45 6.21 -14.62
C LYS A 115 -8.48 5.12 -15.00
N CYS A 116 -8.61 4.07 -14.19
CA CYS A 116 -9.57 2.99 -14.41
C CYS A 116 -10.99 3.38 -13.96
N MET A 117 -11.14 4.43 -13.16
CA MET A 117 -12.42 4.88 -12.61
C MET A 117 -13.31 5.52 -13.69
N GLN A 118 -14.59 5.11 -13.71
CA GLN A 118 -15.60 5.70 -14.60
C GLN A 118 -16.52 6.67 -13.87
N ARG A 119 -17.10 6.18 -12.77
CA ARG A 119 -18.16 6.82 -12.01
C ARG A 119 -17.88 6.63 -10.54
N LEU A 120 -18.18 7.67 -9.74
CA LEU A 120 -18.04 7.63 -8.30
C LEU A 120 -19.24 6.94 -7.65
N TRP A 121 -18.96 6.13 -6.63
CA TRP A 121 -20.00 5.53 -5.78
C TRP A 121 -20.39 6.50 -4.67
N ASN A 122 -21.47 7.25 -4.89
CA ASN A 122 -21.92 8.31 -3.99
C ASN A 122 -22.23 7.80 -2.57
N GLU A 123 -22.88 6.65 -2.43
CA GLU A 123 -23.18 6.07 -1.10
C GLU A 123 -21.90 5.79 -0.30
N LEU A 124 -20.90 5.18 -0.95
CA LEU A 124 -19.60 4.92 -0.32
C LEU A 124 -18.88 6.23 0.03
N ALA A 125 -19.00 7.26 -0.81
CA ALA A 125 -18.44 8.57 -0.54
C ALA A 125 -19.05 9.19 0.73
N ILE A 126 -20.38 9.17 0.87
CA ILE A 126 -21.09 9.69 2.04
C ILE A 126 -20.63 8.96 3.31
N ILE A 127 -20.58 7.62 3.28
CA ILE A 127 -20.13 6.81 4.42
C ILE A 127 -18.69 7.17 4.82
N LEU A 128 -17.78 7.27 3.85
CA LEU A 128 -16.37 7.63 4.12
C LEU A 128 -16.23 9.07 4.62
N THR A 129 -17.06 10.01 4.16
CA THR A 129 -17.07 11.38 4.68
C THR A 129 -17.54 11.44 6.14
N ILE A 130 -18.61 10.71 6.49
CA ILE A 130 -19.08 10.61 7.88
C ILE A 130 -18.00 9.99 8.75
N TYR A 131 -17.38 8.90 8.29
CA TYR A 131 -16.26 8.25 8.98
C TYR A 131 -15.09 9.20 9.23
N PHE A 132 -14.64 9.90 8.19
CA PHE A 132 -13.53 10.85 8.27
C PHE A 132 -13.85 11.99 9.23
N GLY A 133 -15.07 12.56 9.15
CA GLY A 133 -15.53 13.59 10.07
C GLY A 133 -15.57 13.12 11.53
N GLY A 134 -16.03 11.89 11.77
CA GLY A 134 -16.03 11.28 13.09
C GLY A 134 -14.62 11.14 13.68
N ILE A 135 -13.69 10.54 12.93
CA ILE A 135 -12.28 10.42 13.37
C ILE A 135 -11.67 11.80 13.61
N PHE A 136 -11.91 12.77 12.71
CA PHE A 136 -11.38 14.11 12.85
C PHE A 136 -11.88 14.81 14.12
N TYR A 137 -13.17 14.72 14.39
CA TYR A 137 -13.76 15.29 15.60
C TYR A 137 -13.25 14.61 16.87
N TYR A 138 -13.29 13.28 16.94
CA TYR A 138 -12.91 12.55 18.16
C TYR A 138 -11.40 12.56 18.46
N CYS A 139 -10.54 12.50 17.44
CA CYS A 139 -9.09 12.35 17.64
C CYS A 139 -8.33 13.66 17.50
N PHE A 140 -8.81 14.63 16.71
CA PHE A 140 -8.03 15.81 16.35
C PHE A 140 -8.55 17.13 16.91
N ALA A 141 -9.82 17.23 17.33
CA ALA A 141 -10.40 18.49 17.81
C ALA A 141 -9.59 19.12 18.96
N ASP A 142 -9.27 18.35 20.00
CA ASP A 142 -8.44 18.83 21.12
C ASP A 142 -6.95 18.87 20.79
N LEU A 143 -6.50 18.03 19.86
CA LEU A 143 -5.08 17.85 19.57
C LEU A 143 -4.52 18.93 18.63
N PHE A 144 -5.38 19.56 17.83
CA PHE A 144 -4.98 20.58 16.86
C PHE A 144 -4.32 21.79 17.52
N ALA A 145 -4.74 22.16 18.72
CA ALA A 145 -4.15 23.25 19.49
C ALA A 145 -2.72 22.95 19.97
N SER A 146 -2.38 21.68 20.19
CA SER A 146 -1.09 21.27 20.74
C SER A 146 -0.06 20.88 19.68
N ILE A 147 -0.45 20.12 18.65
CA ILE A 147 0.49 19.56 17.65
C ILE A 147 -0.07 19.69 16.22
N PRO A 148 -0.26 20.92 15.71
CA PRO A 148 -0.98 21.15 14.46
C PRO A 148 -0.31 20.50 13.25
N MET A 149 1.02 20.55 13.16
CA MET A 149 1.78 20.00 12.02
C MET A 149 1.63 18.48 11.90
N LEU A 150 1.58 17.76 13.02
CA LEU A 150 1.40 16.31 12.97
C LEU A 150 -0.03 15.99 12.54
N VAL A 151 -1.01 16.63 13.17
CA VAL A 151 -2.43 16.45 12.86
C VAL A 151 -2.70 16.69 11.37
N THR A 152 -2.13 17.72 10.76
CA THR A 152 -2.30 17.97 9.31
C THR A 152 -1.73 16.85 8.45
N PHE A 153 -0.55 16.29 8.75
CA PHE A 153 -0.04 15.14 8.00
C PHE A 153 -0.93 13.90 8.15
N LEU A 154 -1.46 13.65 9.35
CA LEU A 154 -2.36 12.53 9.60
C LEU A 154 -3.71 12.69 8.89
N THR A 155 -4.27 13.90 8.86
CA THR A 155 -5.53 14.15 8.15
C THR A 155 -5.37 13.99 6.65
N ILE A 156 -4.26 14.48 6.08
CA ILE A 156 -3.93 14.28 4.67
C ILE A 156 -3.78 12.79 4.38
N HIS A 157 -3.05 12.04 5.22
CA HIS A 157 -2.90 10.58 5.07
C HIS A 157 -4.25 9.86 5.05
N LEU A 158 -5.10 10.10 6.05
CA LEU A 158 -6.45 9.51 6.11
C LEU A 158 -7.29 9.89 4.90
N PHE A 159 -7.24 11.15 4.47
CA PHE A 159 -7.98 11.62 3.31
C PHE A 159 -7.54 10.87 2.05
N VAL A 160 -6.23 10.71 1.83
CA VAL A 160 -5.69 9.93 0.70
C VAL A 160 -6.15 8.48 0.75
N VAL A 161 -6.13 7.83 1.92
CA VAL A 161 -6.62 6.45 2.07
C VAL A 161 -8.12 6.37 1.79
N CYS A 162 -8.94 7.30 2.29
CA CYS A 162 -10.38 7.36 1.99
C CYS A 162 -10.65 7.55 0.50
N VAL A 163 -9.96 8.47 -0.18
CA VAL A 163 -10.06 8.65 -1.63
C VAL A 163 -9.64 7.37 -2.38
N SER A 164 -8.61 6.68 -1.89
CA SER A 164 -8.16 5.41 -2.46
C SER A 164 -9.23 4.31 -2.32
N ILE A 165 -9.88 4.20 -1.16
CA ILE A 165 -11.00 3.27 -0.95
C ILE A 165 -12.17 3.64 -1.85
N LEU A 166 -12.52 4.91 -1.93
CA LEU A 166 -13.62 5.39 -2.76
C LEU A 166 -13.38 5.05 -4.23
N THR A 167 -12.18 5.30 -4.74
CA THR A 167 -11.81 4.98 -6.13
C THR A 167 -11.80 3.47 -6.38
N ALA A 168 -11.19 2.67 -5.48
CA ALA A 168 -11.17 1.21 -5.62
C ALA A 168 -12.57 0.58 -5.53
N GLY A 169 -13.39 1.02 -4.57
CA GLY A 169 -14.77 0.56 -4.42
C GLY A 169 -15.66 0.97 -5.59
N SER A 170 -15.45 2.18 -6.13
CA SER A 170 -16.14 2.65 -7.34
C SER A 170 -15.80 1.80 -8.56
N VAL A 171 -14.52 1.44 -8.74
CA VAL A 171 -14.06 0.55 -9.82
C VAL A 171 -14.64 -0.86 -9.64
N TRP A 172 -14.69 -1.38 -8.40
CA TRP A 172 -15.26 -2.69 -8.12
C TRP A 172 -16.79 -2.76 -8.38
N PHE A 173 -17.53 -1.71 -8.01
CA PHE A 173 -19.00 -1.68 -8.12
C PHE A 173 -19.47 -1.39 -9.55
N TYR A 174 -18.90 -0.39 -10.23
CA TYR A 174 -19.31 0.02 -11.58
C TYR A 174 -18.48 -0.63 -12.70
N GLY A 175 -17.40 -1.34 -12.36
CA GLY A 175 -16.46 -1.91 -13.31
C GLY A 175 -15.36 -0.93 -13.76
N SER A 176 -14.32 -1.49 -14.37
CA SER A 176 -13.15 -0.75 -14.87
C SER A 176 -13.27 -0.50 -16.38
N LYS A 177 -12.71 0.62 -16.87
CA LYS A 177 -12.51 0.85 -18.32
C LYS A 177 -11.50 -0.10 -18.96
N ARG A 178 -10.58 -0.66 -18.18
CA ARG A 178 -9.31 -1.19 -18.67
C ARG A 178 -9.20 -2.72 -18.61
N SER A 179 -9.94 -3.37 -17.72
CA SER A 179 -9.87 -4.83 -17.51
C SER A 179 -11.12 -5.33 -16.78
N TYR A 180 -11.67 -6.49 -17.17
CA TYR A 180 -12.83 -7.12 -16.54
C TYR A 180 -12.44 -8.06 -15.38
N ALA A 181 -11.37 -7.74 -14.64
CA ALA A 181 -10.85 -8.56 -13.56
C ALA A 181 -11.48 -8.20 -12.20
N ARG A 182 -12.78 -8.51 -12.03
CA ARG A 182 -13.57 -8.17 -10.82
C ARG A 182 -12.94 -8.66 -9.51
N GLN A 183 -12.25 -9.80 -9.53
CA GLN A 183 -11.56 -10.35 -8.37
C GLN A 183 -10.38 -9.47 -7.92
N GLY A 184 -9.58 -8.95 -8.87
CA GLY A 184 -8.45 -8.07 -8.55
C GLY A 184 -8.92 -6.73 -7.95
N ASP A 185 -10.01 -6.16 -8.46
CA ASP A 185 -10.57 -4.92 -7.91
C ASP A 185 -11.15 -5.10 -6.50
N LEU A 186 -11.75 -6.26 -6.21
CA LEU A 186 -12.18 -6.60 -4.85
C LEU A 186 -10.99 -6.70 -3.89
N LEU A 187 -9.89 -7.34 -4.32
CA LEU A 187 -8.67 -7.44 -3.51
C LEU A 187 -8.08 -6.05 -3.20
N ARG A 188 -8.11 -5.11 -4.16
CA ARG A 188 -7.69 -3.71 -3.92
C ARG A 188 -8.55 -3.06 -2.85
N PHE A 189 -9.86 -3.17 -3.01
CA PHE A 189 -10.82 -2.56 -2.10
C PHE A 189 -10.65 -3.12 -0.68
N MET A 190 -10.52 -4.44 -0.54
CA MET A 190 -10.27 -5.09 0.76
C MET A 190 -8.92 -4.70 1.36
N GLY A 191 -7.85 -4.64 0.56
CA GLY A 191 -6.53 -4.21 1.01
C GLY A 191 -6.57 -2.79 1.57
N LEU A 192 -7.20 -1.85 0.86
CA LEU A 192 -7.33 -0.46 1.29
C LEU A 192 -8.24 -0.30 2.52
N LEU A 193 -9.29 -1.11 2.66
CA LEU A 193 -10.10 -1.15 3.88
C LEU A 193 -9.27 -1.60 5.09
N ILE A 194 -8.45 -2.64 4.93
CA ILE A 194 -7.52 -3.09 5.98
C ILE A 194 -6.49 -1.99 6.29
N CYS A 195 -6.01 -1.26 5.28
CA CYS A 195 -5.13 -0.10 5.46
C CYS A 195 -5.81 1.02 6.29
N LEU A 196 -7.09 1.30 6.05
CA LEU A 196 -7.86 2.28 6.82
C LEU A 196 -8.02 1.84 8.27
N VAL A 197 -8.36 0.56 8.51
CA VAL A 197 -8.43 0.00 9.86
C VAL A 197 -7.07 0.10 10.55
N CYS A 198 -5.99 -0.27 9.87
CA CYS A 198 -4.62 -0.16 10.36
C CYS A 198 -4.27 1.28 10.75
N SER A 199 -4.54 2.24 9.87
CA SER A 199 -4.30 3.67 10.10
C SER A 199 -5.13 4.17 11.30
N SER A 200 -6.36 3.71 11.44
CA SER A 200 -7.27 4.16 12.50
C SER A 200 -6.88 3.58 13.87
N ILE A 201 -6.43 2.33 13.92
CA ILE A 201 -5.86 1.75 15.14
C ILE A 201 -4.57 2.47 15.55
N LEU A 202 -3.72 2.84 14.58
CA LEU A 202 -2.51 3.64 14.84
C LEU A 202 -2.86 5.00 15.47
N LEU A 203 -3.89 5.68 14.96
CA LEU A 203 -4.39 6.94 15.49
C LEU A 203 -4.95 6.79 16.91
N LEU A 204 -5.82 5.81 17.11
CA LEU A 204 -6.44 5.56 18.42
C LEU A 204 -5.40 5.18 19.48
N ASN A 205 -4.42 4.35 19.13
CA ASN A 205 -3.35 3.97 20.05
C ASN A 205 -2.48 5.16 20.46
N ARG A 206 -2.28 6.13 19.56
CA ARG A 206 -1.46 7.31 19.83
C ARG A 206 -2.20 8.42 20.58
N PHE A 207 -3.45 8.69 20.22
CA PHE A 207 -4.16 9.89 20.68
C PHE A 207 -5.46 9.61 21.44
N GLY A 208 -6.06 8.44 21.24
CA GLY A 208 -7.30 8.07 21.94
C GLY A 208 -7.02 7.40 23.28
N ARG A 209 -6.55 6.15 23.25
CA ARG A 209 -6.32 5.31 24.44
C ARG A 209 -5.15 4.38 24.16
N ARG A 210 -4.12 4.37 25.03
CA ARG A 210 -2.96 3.46 24.85
C ARG A 210 -3.43 2.01 24.90
N LEU A 211 -3.43 1.35 23.75
CA LEU A 211 -3.68 -0.08 23.62
C LEU A 211 -2.33 -0.78 23.73
N GLN A 212 -2.04 -1.41 24.87
CA GLN A 212 -0.72 -2.03 25.13
C GLN A 212 -0.29 -3.10 24.10
N GLN A 213 -1.20 -3.65 23.28
CA GLN A 213 -0.92 -4.73 22.31
C GLN A 213 -1.05 -4.34 20.83
N SER A 214 -1.34 -3.07 20.49
CA SER A 214 -1.69 -2.72 19.10
C SER A 214 -0.51 -2.70 18.12
N HIS A 215 0.74 -2.66 18.58
CA HIS A 215 1.90 -2.55 17.68
C HIS A 215 2.09 -3.78 16.79
N TYR A 216 1.91 -4.99 17.34
CA TYR A 216 1.90 -6.24 16.56
C TYR A 216 0.79 -6.23 15.50
N LEU A 217 -0.42 -5.85 15.94
CA LEU A 217 -1.61 -5.87 15.10
C LEU A 217 -1.49 -4.88 13.93
N ILE A 218 -0.94 -3.69 14.17
CA ILE A 218 -0.65 -2.69 13.13
C ILE A 218 0.34 -3.25 12.09
N LYS A 219 1.44 -3.88 12.53
CA LYS A 219 2.43 -4.48 11.61
C LYS A 219 1.80 -5.59 10.75
N LEU A 220 1.01 -6.48 11.37
CA LEU A 220 0.31 -7.57 10.69
C LEU A 220 -0.72 -7.04 9.66
N LEU A 221 -1.57 -6.08 10.04
CA LEU A 221 -2.55 -5.49 9.14
C LEU A 221 -1.88 -4.76 7.97
N CYS A 222 -0.74 -4.10 8.21
CA CYS A 222 0.03 -3.45 7.17
C CYS A 222 0.55 -4.47 6.14
N TYR A 223 1.16 -5.58 6.60
CA TYR A 223 1.60 -6.64 5.69
C TYR A 223 0.45 -7.27 4.92
N LEU A 224 -0.68 -7.54 5.59
CA LEU A 224 -1.86 -8.09 4.93
C LEU A 224 -2.43 -7.13 3.87
N SER A 225 -2.50 -5.83 4.18
CA SER A 225 -2.91 -4.79 3.25
C SER A 225 -2.02 -4.75 2.01
N GLU A 226 -0.70 -4.62 2.19
CA GLU A 226 0.25 -4.52 1.07
C GLU A 226 0.25 -5.79 0.20
N ALA A 227 0.13 -6.97 0.81
CA ALA A 227 0.01 -8.23 0.08
C ALA A 227 -1.26 -8.26 -0.80
N LEU A 228 -2.41 -7.83 -0.28
CA LEU A 228 -3.65 -7.76 -1.05
C LEU A 228 -3.55 -6.76 -2.21
N LEU A 229 -2.88 -5.63 -2.01
CA LEU A 229 -2.63 -4.63 -3.06
C LEU A 229 -1.71 -5.16 -4.16
N PHE A 230 -0.75 -6.01 -3.82
CA PHE A 230 0.09 -6.71 -4.79
C PHE A 230 -0.70 -7.76 -5.59
N PHE A 231 -1.46 -8.64 -4.92
CA PHE A 231 -2.26 -9.67 -5.61
C PHE A 231 -3.35 -9.06 -6.49
N ALA A 232 -3.93 -7.95 -6.06
CA ALA A 232 -4.81 -7.16 -6.90
C ALA A 232 -4.17 -6.76 -8.23
N ASN A 233 -2.92 -6.30 -8.18
CA ASN A 233 -2.18 -5.89 -9.37
C ASN A 233 -1.88 -7.06 -10.29
N GLU A 234 -1.46 -8.21 -9.74
CA GLU A 234 -1.24 -9.46 -10.47
C GLU A 234 -2.51 -9.97 -11.15
N ARG A 235 -3.69 -9.80 -10.55
CA ARG A 235 -4.96 -10.30 -11.10
C ARG A 235 -5.60 -9.41 -12.16
N THR A 236 -5.18 -8.16 -12.26
CA THR A 236 -5.84 -7.18 -13.14
C THR A 236 -5.12 -6.93 -14.47
N PHE A 237 -3.86 -7.36 -14.58
CA PHE A 237 -2.98 -7.14 -15.73
C PHE A 237 -2.17 -8.40 -16.01
#